data_AF-A0A0Q4K5Q4-F1
#
_entry.id   AF-A0A0Q4K5Q4-F1
#
_cell.length_a   1.000
_cell.length_b   1.000
_cell.length_c   1.000
_cell.angle_alpha   90.00
_cell.angle_beta   90.00
_cell.angle_gamma   90.00
#
_symmetry.space_group_name_H-M   'P 1'
#
loop_
_entity.id
_entity.type
_entity.pdbx_description
1 polymer ?
#
loop_
_entity_poly.entity_id
_entity_poly.type
_entity_poly.pdbx_seq_one_letter_code
_entity_poly.pdbx_strand_id
1 'polypeptide(L)' 'MSEPTETYFSVAADNEAAAVAHVTARGFLPLRIERVDDGISVLVFAPLPDDQMFGLAQALPIHLSSKIGIVGGPLFK' A
#
# COMPACT_ATOMS: atom_id res chain seq x y z
N MET A 1 -20.11 11.87 4.94
CA MET A 1 -19.74 10.47 5.20
C MET A 1 -18.67 10.14 4.19
N SER A 2 -17.41 10.11 4.60
CA SER A 2 -16.30 9.81 3.70
C SER A 2 -16.38 8.33 3.35
N GLU A 3 -16.47 8.03 2.06
CA GLU A 3 -16.46 6.65 1.57
C GLU A 3 -15.19 5.95 2.07
N PRO A 4 -15.26 4.66 2.44
CA PRO A 4 -14.11 3.94 2.95
C PRO A 4 -13.02 3.95 1.86
N THR A 5 -11.94 4.69 2.12
CA THR A 5 -10.93 5.02 1.11
C THR A 5 -9.85 3.93 1.07
N GLU A 6 -9.65 3.30 -0.10
CA GLU A 6 -8.60 2.30 -0.33
C GLU A 6 -7.21 2.88 0.02
N THR A 7 -6.32 2.05 0.57
CA THR A 7 -4.95 2.48 0.89
C THR A 7 -3.98 1.97 -0.17
N TYR A 8 -3.10 2.84 -0.65
CA TYR A 8 -2.15 2.54 -1.71
C TYR A 8 -0.73 2.58 -1.15
N PHE A 9 0.09 1.61 -1.54
CA PHE A 9 1.51 1.57 -1.18
C PHE A 9 2.37 1.28 -2.40
N SER A 10 3.18 2.25 -2.80
CA SER A 10 4.04 2.15 -3.99
C SER A 10 5.44 1.64 -3.62
N VAL A 11 5.89 0.65 -4.35
CA VAL A 11 7.15 -0.07 -4.14
C VAL A 11 7.82 -0.28 -5.50
N ALA A 12 9.15 -0.27 -5.58
CA ALA A 12 9.85 -0.65 -6.81
C ALA A 12 9.48 -2.07 -7.22
N ALA A 13 9.29 -2.33 -8.52
CA ALA A 13 8.86 -3.64 -9.02
C ALA A 13 9.78 -4.79 -8.57
N ASP A 14 11.10 -4.55 -8.50
CA ASP A 14 12.08 -5.51 -7.96
C ASP A 14 11.82 -5.91 -6.49
N ASN A 15 11.17 -5.04 -5.73
CA ASN A 15 10.86 -5.24 -4.31
C ASN A 15 9.40 -5.68 -4.08
N GLU A 16 8.59 -5.89 -5.13
CA GLU A 16 7.17 -6.26 -5.03
C GLU A 16 6.98 -7.49 -4.13
N ALA A 17 7.69 -8.58 -4.41
CA ALA A 17 7.59 -9.83 -3.66
C ALA A 17 8.02 -9.67 -2.20
N ALA A 18 9.08 -8.91 -1.94
CA ALA A 18 9.57 -8.63 -0.60
C ALA A 18 8.58 -7.78 0.19
N ALA A 19 7.98 -6.76 -0.45
CA ALA A 19 6.97 -5.90 0.16
C ALA A 19 5.71 -6.70 0.51
N VAL A 20 5.20 -7.53 -0.40
CA VAL A 20 4.05 -8.42 -0.17
C VAL A 20 4.30 -9.35 1.01
N ALA A 21 5.46 -10.02 1.05
CA ALA A 21 5.81 -10.92 2.14
C ALA A 21 5.86 -10.17 3.49
N HIS A 22 6.38 -8.95 3.49
CA HIS A 22 6.52 -8.13 4.69
C HIS A 22 5.19 -7.66 5.27
N VAL A 23 4.28 -7.16 4.43
CA VAL A 23 2.94 -6.74 4.87
C VAL A 23 2.10 -7.94 5.29
N THR A 24 2.21 -9.07 4.58
CA THR A 24 1.49 -10.31 4.90
C THR A 24 1.94 -10.87 6.25
N ALA A 25 3.25 -10.87 6.54
CA ALA A 25 3.79 -11.30 7.83
C ALA A 25 3.28 -10.46 9.02
N ARG A 26 2.77 -9.25 8.75
CA ARG A 26 2.18 -8.34 9.74
C ARG A 26 0.65 -8.36 9.77
N GLY A 27 0.04 -9.27 9.02
CA GLY A 27 -1.42 -9.44 8.98
C GLY A 27 -2.13 -8.57 7.94
N PHE A 28 -1.39 -7.85 7.09
CA PHE A 28 -1.97 -7.02 6.04
C PHE A 28 -1.85 -7.72 4.68
N LEU A 29 -2.98 -8.17 4.15
CA LEU A 29 -3.06 -8.74 2.81
C LEU A 29 -3.49 -7.66 1.80
N PRO A 30 -2.69 -7.39 0.76
CA PRO A 30 -3.13 -6.52 -0.33
C PRO A 30 -4.31 -7.16 -1.06
N LEU A 31 -5.31 -6.35 -1.40
CA LEU A 31 -6.47 -6.73 -2.21
C LEU A 31 -6.05 -7.01 -3.65
N ARG A 32 -5.20 -6.13 -4.20
CA ARG A 32 -4.66 -6.25 -5.55
C ARG A 32 -3.31 -5.55 -5.63
N ILE A 33 -2.55 -5.92 -6.66
CA ILE A 33 -1.28 -5.28 -6.99
C ILE A 33 -1.42 -4.68 -8.38
N GLU A 34 -1.24 -3.36 -8.49
CA GLU A 34 -1.28 -2.63 -9.76
C GLU A 34 0.15 -2.31 -10.18
N ARG A 35 0.57 -2.76 -11.37
CA ARG A 35 1.90 -2.45 -11.92
C ARG A 35 1.78 -1.22 -12.80
N VAL A 36 2.57 -0.21 -12.49
CA VAL A 36 2.65 1.05 -13.25
C VAL A 36 3.87 0.96 -14.16
N ASP A 37 3.75 1.42 -15.41
CA ASP A 37 4.76 1.33 -16.49
C ASP A 37 6.17 1.87 -16.15
N ASP A 38 6.34 2.52 -15.00
CA ASP A 38 7.60 3.11 -14.54
C ASP A 38 8.45 2.18 -13.64
N GLY A 39 8.18 0.88 -13.64
CA GLY A 39 8.88 -0.08 -12.76
C GLY A 39 8.47 0.07 -11.29
N ILE A 40 7.24 0.52 -11.05
CA ILE A 40 6.65 0.69 -9.73
C ILE A 40 5.43 -0.23 -9.62
N SER A 41 5.39 -1.03 -8.56
CA SER A 41 4.23 -1.80 -8.16
C SER A 41 3.49 -1.08 -7.04
N VAL A 42 2.16 -1.04 -7.12
CA VAL A 42 1.27 -0.43 -6.14
C VAL A 42 0.46 -1.52 -5.48
N LEU A 43 0.70 -1.72 -4.19
CA LEU A 43 -0.09 -2.60 -3.33
C LEU A 43 -1.34 -1.84 -2.87
N VAL A 44 -2.50 -2.32 -3.28
CA VAL A 44 -3.79 -1.74 -2.90
C VAL A 44 -4.38 -2.57 -1.77
N PHE A 45 -4.73 -1.91 -0.67
CA PHE A 45 -5.34 -2.52 0.50
C PHE A 45 -6.79 -2.08 0.64
N ALA A 46 -7.59 -2.95 1.24
CA ALA A 46 -8.95 -2.61 1.62
C ALA A 46 -8.95 -1.36 2.49
N PRO A 47 -10.02 -0.55 2.45
CA PRO A 47 -10.17 0.56 3.38
C PRO A 47 -10.16 0.01 4.81
N LEU A 48 -9.06 0.32 5.51
CA LEU A 48 -8.87 -0.05 6.90
C LEU A 48 -9.46 1.05 7.80
N PRO A 49 -10.04 0.70 8.96
CA PRO A 49 -10.37 1.70 9.98
C PRO A 49 -9.11 2.45 10.43
N ASP A 50 -9.25 3.71 10.85
CA ASP A 50 -8.13 4.60 11.19
C ASP A 50 -7.10 3.96 12.16
N ASP A 51 -7.56 3.20 13.16
CA ASP A 51 -6.70 2.45 14.09
C ASP A 51 -5.80 1.42 13.38
N GLN A 52 -6.31 0.78 12.32
CA GLN A 52 -5.56 -0.15 11.50
C GLN A 52 -4.73 0.53 10.41
N MET A 53 -5.12 1.73 9.94
CA MET A 53 -4.28 2.54 9.05
C MET A 53 -2.94 2.89 9.72
N PHE A 54 -2.96 3.21 11.01
CA PHE A 54 -1.73 3.50 11.76
C PHE A 54 -0.84 2.26 11.90
N GLY A 55 -1.45 1.08 12.09
CA GLY A 55 -0.76 -0.21 12.10
C GLY A 55 -0.16 -0.56 10.74
N LEU A 56 -0.88 -0.31 9.64
CA LEU A 56 -0.38 -0.49 8.28
C LEU A 56 0.80 0.45 8.01
N ALA A 57 0.69 1.73 8.34
CA ALA A 57 1.77 2.70 8.17
C ALA A 57 3.07 2.29 8.90
N GLN A 58 2.95 1.71 10.10
CA GLN A 58 4.11 1.14 10.82
C GLN A 58 4.60 -0.18 10.22
N ALA A 59 3.70 -0.96 9.62
CA ALA A 59 4.00 -2.21 8.95
C ALA A 59 4.61 -2.02 7.55
N LEU A 60 4.59 -0.82 7.00
CA LEU A 60 5.16 -0.54 5.70
C LEU A 60 6.69 -0.37 5.80
N PRO A 61 7.47 -1.11 5.00
CA PRO A 61 8.92 -0.99 5.01
C PRO A 61 9.31 0.32 4.32
N ILE A 62 9.57 1.37 5.11
CA ILE A 62 10.02 2.69 4.63
C ILE A 62 11.29 2.55 3.77
N HIS A 63 12.12 1.54 4.03
CA HIS A 63 13.36 1.27 3.30
C HIS A 63 13.16 0.55 1.95
N LEU A 64 12.01 -0.08 1.69
CA LEU A 64 11.67 -0.69 0.39
C LEU A 64 10.71 0.18 -0.44
N SER A 65 10.17 1.21 0.18
CA SER A 65 9.27 2.16 -0.45
C SER A 65 10.07 3.21 -1.23
N SER A 66 9.91 3.24 -2.56
CA SER A 66 10.31 4.42 -3.35
C SER A 66 9.46 5.65 -3.03
N LYS A 67 8.23 5.48 -2.51
CA LYS A 67 7.36 6.57 -2.04
C LYS A 67 6.16 6.01 -1.26
N ILE A 68 6.04 6.31 0.04
CA ILE A 68 4.81 6.02 0.79
C ILE A 68 3.86 7.19 0.54
N GLY A 69 2.95 7.03 -0.42
CA GLY A 69 1.84 7.95 -0.60
C GLY A 69 0.58 7.40 0.07
N ILE A 70 0.26 7.87 1.28
CA ILE A 70 -1.10 7.70 1.82
C ILE A 70 -1.98 8.67 1.06
N VAL A 71 -2.56 8.24 -0.06
CA VAL A 71 -3.47 9.09 -0.82
C VAL A 71 -4.86 8.98 -0.20
N GLY A 72 -5.15 9.91 0.71
CA GLY A 72 -6.51 10.21 1.13
C GLY A 72 -7.22 10.97 0.01
N GLY A 73 -7.76 10.24 -0.97
CA GLY A 73 -8.56 10.82 -2.06
C GLY A 73 -8.38 10.11 -3.41
N PRO A 74 -9.32 10.30 -4.35
CA PRO A 74 -9.35 9.55 -5.61
C PRO A 74 -8.09 9.79 -6.42
N LEU A 75 -7.31 8.73 -6.63
CA LEU A 75 -6.11 8.74 -7.46
C LEU A 75 -6.46 8.68 -8.96
N PHE A 76 -7.47 9.43 -9.42
CA PHE A 76 -7.72 9.65 -10.84
C PHE A 76 -8.53 10.94 -11.02
N LYS A 77 -7.90 11.96 -11.60
CA LYS A 77 -8.58 12.95 -12.44
C LYS A 77 -7.66 13.36 -13.57
#